data_AF-A0A6J7G502-F1
#
_entry.id   AF-A0A6J7G502-F1
#
_cell.length_a   1.000
_cell.length_b   1.000
_cell.length_c   1.000
_cell.angle_alpha   90.00
_cell.angle_beta   90.00
_cell.angle_gamma   90.00
#
_symmetry.space_group_name_H-M   'P 1'
#
loop_
_entity.id
_entity.type
_entity.pdbx_description
1 polymer ?
#
loop_
_entity_poly.entity_id
_entity_poly.type
_entity_poly.pdbx_seq_one_letter_code
_entity_poly.pdbx_strand_id
1 'polypeptide(L)'
;MKRAAAVLVVALASSVVLPSTQAAAPIASISSPVVGTAPAQAQAQPSATDVVSVYQTSVLSLDVYSRATAAAAIGGGAWAASRGASVPMDRVRRGDVVVQQPDITGYHFPMGITVLATEAIAALMGRNVAAVVAGGQVVMGSTTAALRGARVGDTIDLESASGATVTFTIGMIAADGLIGGTELLLSPAEGDMLGGVAITSIVVWGFPTRAGIDAALAGQGLDPRRDTRIRRSWDAFDPDLTLSMSQTKQLLGEFAYRVRSNGIEADVTPAWEAAYIPSVRELYPTGIRARCNNTVQADLRAALQEVVDSGLAGSIDVSNANSAGGCYYPRFNRTTGNLGYLSRHSWGMPLDTNTSTNAQGAVPQMNCEVVRIFRKHNYAWGGNFLTPDGMHFEWVGERRDQYQYPSRYCPNLPTVLSVTAAPGDPTAARTGRATLFQHDGWDPGE
;
A
#
# COMPACT_ATOMS: atom_id res chain seq x y z
N MET A 1 -17.88 39.97 87.77
CA MET A 1 -18.47 41.25 87.34
C MET A 1 -17.96 41.54 85.94
N LYS A 2 -18.74 41.83 84.91
CA LYS A 2 -20.19 41.98 84.71
C LYS A 2 -20.32 41.83 83.17
N ARG A 3 -20.68 40.65 82.63
CA ARG A 3 -22.04 40.11 82.46
C ARG A 3 -23.02 41.12 81.83
N ALA A 4 -23.54 40.75 80.67
CA ALA A 4 -24.93 41.01 80.33
C ALA A 4 -25.45 39.87 79.45
N ALA A 5 -26.57 39.31 79.89
CA ALA A 5 -27.38 38.30 79.25
C ALA A 5 -28.70 38.97 78.83
N ALA A 6 -29.39 38.43 77.82
CA ALA A 6 -30.85 38.55 77.73
C ALA A 6 -31.40 37.40 76.87
N VAL A 7 -32.48 36.81 77.38
CA VAL A 7 -33.14 35.58 76.96
C VAL A 7 -34.60 35.92 76.59
N LEU A 8 -35.01 35.42 75.42
CA LEU A 8 -36.29 34.78 75.04
C LEU A 8 -37.65 35.35 75.51
N VAL A 9 -38.61 35.49 74.58
CA VAL A 9 -39.94 34.85 74.63
C VAL A 9 -40.47 34.59 73.20
N VAL A 10 -41.07 33.41 73.01
CA VAL A 10 -41.70 32.87 71.79
C VAL A 10 -43.22 33.01 71.86
N ALA A 11 -43.91 33.20 70.73
CA ALA A 11 -45.33 32.83 70.57
C ALA A 11 -45.60 32.30 69.14
N LEU A 12 -46.20 31.11 69.05
CA LEU A 12 -46.62 30.42 67.83
C LEU A 12 -47.91 31.02 67.25
N ALA A 13 -48.01 31.06 65.91
CA ALA A 13 -49.28 30.99 65.19
C ALA A 13 -49.09 30.22 63.88
N SER A 14 -49.92 29.20 63.69
CA SER A 14 -49.94 28.26 62.56
C SER A 14 -50.57 28.89 61.31
N SER A 15 -50.02 28.64 60.13
CA SER A 15 -50.74 28.85 58.86
C SER A 15 -50.31 27.86 57.78
N VAL A 16 -51.33 27.23 57.20
CA VAL A 16 -51.35 26.17 56.19
C VAL A 16 -50.61 26.56 54.92
N VAL A 17 -49.76 25.66 54.40
CA VAL A 17 -49.12 25.80 53.09
C VAL A 17 -49.93 25.05 52.05
N LEU A 18 -50.51 25.78 51.09
CA LEU A 18 -51.06 25.23 49.85
C LEU A 18 -49.96 25.30 48.76
N PRO A 19 -49.77 24.26 47.94
CA PRO A 19 -48.74 24.25 46.91
C PRO A 19 -49.16 25.10 45.70
N SER A 20 -48.39 26.16 45.43
CA SER A 20 -48.50 26.96 44.21
C SER A 20 -47.79 26.26 43.05
N THR A 21 -48.55 25.91 42.02
CA THR A 21 -48.08 25.42 40.73
C THR A 21 -47.31 26.53 39.99
N GLN A 22 -45.98 26.44 39.92
CA GLN A 22 -45.19 27.28 39.02
C GLN A 22 -45.27 26.70 37.61
N ALA A 23 -45.93 27.46 36.73
CA ALA A 23 -45.95 27.23 35.29
C ALA A 23 -44.52 27.31 34.72
N ALA A 24 -44.18 26.37 33.84
CA ALA A 24 -42.92 26.33 33.12
C ALA A 24 -42.73 27.61 32.29
N ALA A 25 -41.53 28.21 32.37
CA ALA A 25 -41.15 29.35 31.54
C ALA A 25 -41.17 28.96 30.04
N PRO A 26 -41.55 29.86 29.13
CA PRO A 26 -41.55 29.57 27.71
C PRO A 26 -40.12 29.30 27.22
N ILE A 27 -39.96 28.25 26.43
CA ILE A 27 -38.72 27.91 25.73
C ILE A 27 -38.44 29.06 24.75
N ALA A 28 -37.30 29.74 24.92
CA ALA A 28 -36.88 30.77 24.00
C ALA A 28 -36.70 30.16 22.60
N SER A 29 -37.54 30.55 21.65
CA SER A 29 -37.39 30.19 20.24
C SER A 29 -36.30 31.06 19.63
N ILE A 30 -35.29 30.42 19.06
CA ILE A 30 -34.21 31.10 18.34
C ILE A 30 -34.69 31.32 16.91
N SER A 31 -35.35 32.44 16.65
CA SER A 31 -35.81 32.87 15.31
C SER A 31 -34.85 33.91 14.72
N SER A 32 -33.60 33.54 14.55
CA SER A 32 -32.63 34.33 13.78
C SER A 32 -31.78 33.40 12.92
N PRO A 33 -31.57 33.71 11.63
CA PRO A 33 -30.67 32.93 10.79
C PRO A 33 -29.26 33.07 11.37
N VAL A 34 -28.69 31.96 11.81
CA VAL A 34 -27.27 31.88 12.14
C VAL A 34 -26.51 32.08 10.82
N VAL A 35 -25.97 33.27 10.63
CA VAL A 35 -24.94 33.50 9.60
C VAL A 35 -23.68 32.84 10.13
N GLY A 36 -23.40 31.61 9.68
CA GLY A 36 -22.16 30.92 10.00
C GLY A 36 -20.97 31.73 9.48
N THR A 37 -20.20 32.34 10.38
CA THR A 37 -19.03 33.17 10.05
C THR A 37 -17.73 32.38 9.86
N ALA A 38 -17.83 31.08 9.63
CA ALA A 38 -16.70 30.29 9.17
C ALA A 38 -17.21 29.35 8.07
N PRO A 39 -16.64 29.37 6.84
CA PRO A 39 -16.86 28.25 5.95
C PRO A 39 -16.43 27.00 6.71
N ALA A 40 -17.29 25.99 6.78
CA ALA A 40 -16.88 24.68 7.26
C ALA A 40 -15.66 24.29 6.43
N GLN A 41 -14.46 24.36 7.02
CA GLN A 41 -13.27 23.86 6.35
C GLN A 41 -13.55 22.37 6.18
N ALA A 42 -13.90 21.97 4.96
CA ALA A 42 -13.98 20.57 4.60
C ALA A 42 -12.69 19.93 5.12
N GLN A 43 -12.78 18.89 5.95
CA GLN A 43 -11.60 18.23 6.49
C GLN A 43 -10.70 17.83 5.33
N ALA A 44 -9.63 18.62 5.12
CA ALA A 44 -8.66 18.43 4.07
C ALA A 44 -7.78 17.20 4.32
N GLN A 45 -7.82 16.67 5.55
CA GLN A 45 -7.05 15.54 6.01
C GLN A 45 -7.94 14.30 6.18
N PRO A 46 -7.38 13.09 6.06
CA PRO A 46 -8.06 11.85 6.40
C PRO A 46 -8.69 11.91 7.79
N SER A 47 -9.96 11.51 7.91
CA SER A 47 -10.65 11.45 9.20
C SER A 47 -10.43 10.11 9.91
N ALA A 48 -10.21 9.03 9.14
CA ALA A 48 -9.85 7.73 9.68
C ALA A 48 -8.35 7.67 9.95
N THR A 49 -7.95 7.35 11.18
CA THR A 49 -6.54 7.09 11.52
C THR A 49 -6.20 5.62 11.57
N ASP A 50 -7.13 4.83 12.12
CA ASP A 50 -7.03 3.40 12.23
C ASP A 50 -7.78 2.74 11.07
N VAL A 51 -7.03 2.02 10.27
CA VAL A 51 -7.47 1.33 9.06
C VAL A 51 -6.93 -0.10 9.07
N VAL A 52 -7.75 -1.04 8.61
CA VAL A 52 -7.39 -2.43 8.34
C VAL A 52 -7.64 -2.74 6.87
N SER A 53 -6.71 -3.40 6.19
CA SER A 53 -6.90 -3.99 4.87
C SER A 53 -6.83 -5.51 4.99
N VAL A 54 -7.85 -6.20 4.48
CA VAL A 54 -7.94 -7.66 4.42
C VAL A 54 -7.88 -8.06 2.95
N TYR A 55 -6.85 -8.80 2.54
CA TYR A 55 -6.57 -9.05 1.13
C TYR A 55 -6.03 -10.45 0.86
N GLN A 56 -6.07 -10.83 -0.42
CA GLN A 56 -5.44 -12.06 -0.95
C GLN A 56 -4.47 -11.69 -2.07
N THR A 57 -3.56 -12.59 -2.45
CA THR A 57 -2.60 -12.37 -3.55
C THR A 57 -3.24 -12.29 -4.94
N SER A 58 -4.54 -12.61 -5.02
CA SER A 58 -5.32 -12.55 -6.25
C SER A 58 -6.71 -11.97 -5.97
N VAL A 59 -7.65 -12.17 -6.89
CA VAL A 59 -9.05 -11.78 -6.71
C VAL A 59 -9.56 -12.28 -5.35
N LEU A 60 -10.17 -11.37 -4.59
CA LEU A 60 -10.70 -11.68 -3.28
C LEU A 60 -11.81 -12.71 -3.40
N SER A 61 -11.66 -13.85 -2.74
CA SER A 61 -12.67 -14.90 -2.73
C SER A 61 -13.94 -14.42 -2.03
N LEU A 62 -15.10 -14.94 -2.46
CA LEU A 62 -16.38 -14.60 -1.85
C LEU A 62 -16.45 -14.95 -0.36
N ASP A 63 -15.79 -16.04 0.05
CA ASP A 63 -15.65 -16.42 1.46
C ASP A 63 -14.94 -15.34 2.26
N VAL A 64 -13.75 -14.92 1.83
CA VAL A 64 -12.98 -13.86 2.52
C VAL A 64 -13.71 -12.53 2.49
N TYR A 65 -14.32 -12.15 1.36
CA TYR A 65 -15.17 -10.97 1.25
C TYR A 65 -16.30 -10.98 2.30
N SER A 66 -17.06 -12.08 2.38
CA SER A 66 -18.19 -12.19 3.31
C SER A 66 -17.75 -12.13 4.77
N ARG A 67 -16.63 -12.77 5.11
CA ARG A 67 -16.05 -12.77 6.46
C ARG A 67 -15.51 -11.40 6.84
N ALA A 68 -14.82 -10.72 5.93
CA ALA A 68 -14.22 -9.42 6.21
C ALA A 68 -15.29 -8.34 6.42
N THR A 69 -16.34 -8.36 5.60
CA THR A 69 -17.49 -7.44 5.77
C THR A 69 -18.31 -7.76 7.03
N ALA A 70 -18.46 -9.03 7.39
CA ALA A 70 -19.05 -9.43 8.67
C ALA A 70 -18.19 -8.98 9.88
N ALA A 71 -16.87 -9.13 9.80
CA ALA A 71 -15.94 -8.67 10.84
C ALA A 71 -16.02 -7.15 11.00
N ALA A 72 -16.08 -6.40 9.90
CA ALA A 72 -16.29 -4.95 9.94
C ALA A 72 -17.60 -4.59 10.67
N ALA A 73 -18.70 -5.24 10.34
CA ALA A 73 -19.99 -5.00 10.99
C ALA A 73 -19.98 -5.33 12.49
N ILE A 74 -19.41 -6.48 12.87
CA ILE A 74 -19.28 -6.91 14.28
C ILE A 74 -18.35 -5.96 15.06
N GLY A 75 -17.24 -5.56 14.44
CA GLY A 75 -16.29 -4.61 15.00
C GLY A 75 -16.80 -3.17 15.04
N GLY A 76 -17.99 -2.89 14.51
CA GLY A 76 -18.58 -1.55 14.46
C GLY A 76 -17.89 -0.59 13.49
N GLY A 77 -17.21 -1.11 12.47
CA GLY A 77 -16.51 -0.33 11.44
C GLY A 77 -17.30 -0.21 10.14
N ALA A 78 -17.02 0.86 9.40
CA ALA A 78 -17.38 0.98 8.00
C ALA A 78 -16.37 0.20 7.14
N TRP A 79 -16.77 -0.18 5.94
CA TRP A 79 -15.91 -0.91 5.02
C TRP A 79 -16.19 -0.55 3.56
N ALA A 80 -15.22 -0.82 2.70
CA ALA A 80 -15.35 -0.73 1.25
C ALA A 80 -14.50 -1.81 0.58
N ALA A 81 -14.96 -2.28 -0.58
CA ALA A 81 -14.14 -3.07 -1.47
C ALA A 81 -13.11 -2.17 -2.16
N SER A 82 -11.84 -2.56 -2.09
CA SER A 82 -10.77 -2.00 -2.91
C SER A 82 -10.53 -2.89 -4.11
N ARG A 83 -10.19 -2.26 -5.22
CA ARG A 83 -9.72 -2.95 -6.42
C ARG A 83 -8.37 -2.36 -6.79
N GLY A 84 -7.51 -3.17 -7.40
CA GLY A 84 -6.29 -2.65 -7.99
C GLY A 84 -5.85 -3.46 -9.18
N ALA A 85 -5.13 -2.79 -10.08
CA ALA A 85 -4.56 -3.36 -11.27
C ALA A 85 -3.31 -2.58 -11.67
N SER A 86 -2.50 -3.17 -12.56
CA SER A 86 -1.57 -2.41 -13.38
C SER A 86 -2.18 -2.33 -14.77
N VAL A 87 -2.32 -1.11 -15.26
CA VAL A 87 -2.97 -0.79 -16.53
C VAL A 87 -1.98 -0.15 -17.51
N PRO A 88 -2.06 -0.46 -18.81
CA PRO A 88 -1.20 0.18 -19.80
C PRO A 88 -1.59 1.65 -19.98
N MET A 89 -0.62 2.56 -19.95
CA MET A 89 -0.82 3.96 -20.35
C MET A 89 -0.23 4.21 -21.72
N ASP A 90 -1.07 4.77 -22.59
CA ASP A 90 -0.70 5.16 -23.95
C ASP A 90 0.01 6.51 -23.96
N ARG A 91 -0.56 7.51 -23.28
CA ARG A 91 -0.04 8.87 -23.26
C ARG A 91 -0.67 9.77 -22.21
N VAL A 92 0.02 10.87 -21.91
CA VAL A 92 -0.51 12.04 -21.22
C VAL A 92 -0.58 13.21 -22.20
N ARG A 93 -1.66 13.99 -22.17
CA ARG A 93 -1.91 15.13 -23.05
C ARG A 93 -2.27 16.40 -22.27
N ARG A 94 -1.83 17.54 -22.77
CA ARG A 94 -2.22 18.89 -22.33
C ARG A 94 -3.03 19.54 -23.44
N GLY A 95 -4.35 19.43 -23.35
CA GLY A 95 -5.22 19.70 -24.49
C GLY A 95 -4.90 18.74 -25.65
N ASP A 96 -4.53 19.28 -26.80
CA ASP A 96 -4.16 18.49 -27.99
C ASP A 96 -2.66 18.14 -28.04
N VAL A 97 -1.85 18.66 -27.10
CA VAL A 97 -0.39 18.43 -27.09
C VAL A 97 -0.07 17.17 -26.29
N VAL A 98 0.64 16.23 -26.90
CA VAL A 98 1.19 15.08 -26.18
C VAL A 98 2.33 15.55 -25.27
N VAL A 99 2.18 15.31 -23.97
CA VAL A 99 3.19 15.59 -22.94
C VAL A 99 4.18 14.43 -22.85
N GLN A 100 3.67 13.21 -22.87
CA GLN A 100 4.48 11.99 -22.86
C GLN A 100 3.72 10.85 -23.53
N GLN A 101 4.44 10.02 -24.27
CA GLN A 101 3.98 8.74 -24.80
C GLN A 101 5.21 7.83 -25.02
N PRO A 102 5.05 6.50 -25.12
CA PRO A 102 6.11 5.60 -25.54
C PRO A 102 6.63 5.93 -26.95
N ASP A 103 7.95 5.85 -27.13
CA ASP A 103 8.60 6.11 -28.43
C ASP A 103 8.36 5.00 -29.45
N ILE A 104 7.90 3.82 -28.99
CA ILE A 104 7.67 2.63 -29.82
C ILE A 104 6.17 2.34 -29.86
N THR A 105 5.62 2.24 -31.06
CA THR A 105 4.21 1.90 -31.26
C THR A 105 3.87 0.54 -30.65
N GLY A 106 2.75 0.47 -29.92
CA GLY A 106 2.28 -0.74 -29.22
C GLY A 106 3.05 -1.05 -27.93
N TYR A 107 3.87 -0.12 -27.45
CA TYR A 107 4.40 -0.14 -26.10
C TYR A 107 3.57 0.79 -25.23
N HIS A 108 3.55 0.51 -23.93
CA HIS A 108 2.79 1.25 -22.93
C HIS A 108 3.63 1.45 -21.66
N PHE A 109 3.37 2.51 -20.90
CA PHE A 109 3.93 2.62 -19.56
C PHE A 109 3.01 1.87 -18.57
N PRO A 110 3.54 1.02 -17.67
CA PRO A 110 2.72 0.33 -16.69
C PRO A 110 2.25 1.34 -15.66
N MET A 111 0.97 1.34 -15.27
CA MET A 111 0.42 2.25 -14.26
C MET A 111 -0.29 1.47 -13.16
N GLY A 112 0.20 1.58 -11.93
CA GLY A 112 -0.51 1.05 -10.76
C GLY A 112 -1.76 1.88 -10.43
N ILE A 113 -2.92 1.23 -10.34
CA ILE A 113 -4.18 1.90 -10.01
C ILE A 113 -4.80 1.33 -8.74
N THR A 114 -5.51 2.19 -8.01
CA THR A 114 -6.40 1.82 -6.91
C THR A 114 -7.79 2.35 -7.18
N VAL A 115 -8.80 1.52 -6.98
CA VAL A 115 -10.21 1.86 -7.14
C VAL A 115 -10.90 1.73 -5.80
N LEU A 116 -11.45 2.84 -5.29
CA LEU A 116 -12.14 2.89 -4.00
C LEU A 116 -13.41 3.73 -4.13
N ALA A 117 -14.43 3.35 -3.37
CA ALA A 117 -15.67 4.13 -3.30
C ALA A 117 -15.41 5.53 -2.72
N THR A 118 -16.11 6.54 -3.23
CA THR A 118 -15.92 7.96 -2.88
C THR A 118 -16.01 8.21 -1.38
N GLU A 119 -16.93 7.55 -0.69
CA GLU A 119 -17.10 7.60 0.77
C GLU A 119 -15.89 7.05 1.53
N ALA A 120 -15.26 5.99 1.01
CA ALA A 120 -14.02 5.44 1.56
C ALA A 120 -12.87 6.42 1.34
N ILE A 121 -12.74 6.98 0.13
CA ILE A 121 -11.75 8.00 -0.18
C ILE A 121 -11.90 9.22 0.77
N ALA A 122 -13.13 9.67 1.01
CA ALA A 122 -13.39 10.80 1.89
C ALA A 122 -12.90 10.54 3.32
N ALA A 123 -13.09 9.32 3.83
CA ALA A 123 -12.65 8.93 5.16
C ALA A 123 -11.12 8.69 5.25
N LEU A 124 -10.56 8.01 4.24
CA LEU A 124 -9.20 7.46 4.26
C LEU A 124 -8.15 8.43 3.71
N MET A 125 -8.55 9.29 2.78
CA MET A 125 -7.66 10.17 2.00
C MET A 125 -8.10 11.65 2.06
N GLY A 126 -9.29 11.93 2.62
CA GLY A 126 -9.79 13.28 2.85
C GLY A 126 -10.82 13.74 1.80
N ARG A 127 -11.64 14.72 2.19
CA ARG A 127 -12.79 15.17 1.38
C ARG A 127 -12.39 15.84 0.06
N ASN A 128 -11.22 16.47 0.02
CA ASN A 128 -10.73 17.13 -1.20
C ASN A 128 -10.37 16.11 -2.29
N VAL A 129 -9.74 14.99 -1.90
CA VAL A 129 -9.45 13.87 -2.81
C VAL A 129 -10.75 13.24 -3.28
N ALA A 130 -11.70 13.01 -2.37
CA ALA A 130 -13.00 12.45 -2.70
C ALA A 130 -13.82 13.34 -3.65
N ALA A 131 -13.78 14.65 -3.48
CA ALA A 131 -14.50 15.59 -4.34
C ALA A 131 -14.02 15.52 -5.80
N VAL A 132 -12.72 15.32 -6.02
CA VAL A 132 -12.15 15.14 -7.36
C VAL A 132 -12.65 13.86 -8.00
N VAL A 133 -12.54 12.74 -7.27
CA VAL A 133 -12.99 11.43 -7.75
C VAL A 133 -14.51 11.39 -7.98
N ALA A 134 -15.30 12.05 -7.12
CA ALA A 134 -16.74 12.22 -7.29
C ALA A 134 -17.10 13.01 -8.56
N GLY A 135 -16.20 13.86 -9.04
CA GLY A 135 -16.34 14.64 -10.27
C GLY A 135 -16.02 13.85 -11.55
N GLY A 136 -15.70 12.56 -11.47
CA GLY A 136 -15.28 11.75 -12.61
C GLY A 136 -13.88 12.09 -13.12
N GLN A 137 -13.00 12.50 -12.21
CA GLN A 137 -11.60 12.80 -12.48
C GLN A 137 -10.72 11.90 -11.63
N VAL A 138 -9.51 11.62 -12.14
CA VAL A 138 -8.53 10.80 -11.41
C VAL A 138 -7.60 11.65 -10.56
N VAL A 139 -7.10 11.06 -9.48
CA VAL A 139 -6.04 11.65 -8.65
C VAL A 139 -4.74 10.93 -8.94
N MET A 140 -3.70 11.68 -9.31
CA MET A 140 -2.38 11.14 -9.63
C MET A 140 -1.39 11.38 -8.49
N GLY A 141 -0.54 10.40 -8.20
CA GLY A 141 0.57 10.55 -7.25
C GLY A 141 1.61 11.57 -7.75
N SER A 142 2.18 12.34 -6.83
CA SER A 142 3.20 13.35 -7.09
C SER A 142 4.44 12.81 -7.82
N THR A 143 4.93 11.63 -7.42
CA THR A 143 6.09 11.01 -8.10
C THR A 143 5.74 10.59 -9.51
N THR A 144 4.56 10.00 -9.70
CA THR A 144 4.05 9.66 -11.03
C THR A 144 3.88 10.91 -11.88
N ALA A 145 3.27 11.99 -11.37
CA ALA A 145 3.10 13.23 -12.12
C ALA A 145 4.43 13.82 -12.59
N ALA A 146 5.47 13.76 -11.75
CA ALA A 146 6.82 14.17 -12.12
C ALA A 146 7.41 13.28 -13.23
N LEU A 147 7.28 11.95 -13.12
CA LEU A 147 7.72 10.99 -14.17
C LEU A 147 7.00 11.20 -15.51
N ARG A 148 5.75 11.71 -15.47
CA ARG A 148 4.94 11.98 -16.67
C ARG A 148 5.08 13.40 -17.23
N GLY A 149 5.66 14.33 -16.46
CA GLY A 149 5.54 15.77 -16.76
C GLY A 149 4.08 16.29 -16.69
N ALA A 150 3.22 15.55 -15.99
CA ALA A 150 1.78 15.81 -15.92
C ALA A 150 1.43 16.95 -14.97
N ARG A 151 0.31 17.61 -15.23
CA ARG A 151 -0.27 18.69 -14.43
C ARG A 151 -1.76 18.46 -14.23
N VAL A 152 -2.33 19.11 -13.22
CA VAL A 152 -3.79 19.17 -13.06
C VAL A 152 -4.41 19.78 -14.32
N GLY A 153 -5.47 19.14 -14.84
CA GLY A 153 -6.14 19.48 -16.09
C GLY A 153 -5.60 18.77 -17.33
N ASP A 154 -4.43 18.14 -17.26
CA ASP A 154 -3.97 17.24 -18.32
C ASP A 154 -4.87 15.99 -18.38
N THR A 155 -4.95 15.34 -19.54
CA THR A 155 -5.64 14.06 -19.70
C THR A 155 -4.66 12.91 -19.81
N ILE A 156 -5.07 11.74 -19.33
CA ILE A 156 -4.32 10.49 -19.43
C ILE A 156 -5.15 9.47 -20.22
N ASP A 157 -4.54 8.88 -21.22
CA ASP A 157 -5.13 7.84 -22.06
C ASP A 157 -4.57 6.48 -21.58
N LEU A 158 -5.47 5.61 -21.12
CA LEU A 158 -5.19 4.27 -20.60
C LEU A 158 -5.82 3.22 -21.49
N GLU A 159 -5.24 2.03 -21.58
CA GLU A 159 -5.82 0.90 -22.28
C GLU A 159 -6.68 0.05 -21.34
N SER A 160 -7.92 -0.21 -21.74
CA SER A 160 -8.85 -1.10 -21.02
C SER A 160 -8.49 -2.57 -21.20
N ALA A 161 -9.10 -3.45 -20.40
CA ALA A 161 -8.97 -4.90 -20.56
C ALA A 161 -9.41 -5.41 -21.95
N SER A 162 -10.24 -4.65 -22.68
CA SER A 162 -10.65 -4.97 -24.05
C SER A 162 -9.75 -4.37 -25.13
N GLY A 163 -8.66 -3.68 -24.76
CA GLY A 163 -7.76 -2.99 -25.69
C GLY A 163 -8.28 -1.63 -26.17
N ALA A 164 -9.34 -1.09 -25.57
CA ALA A 164 -9.87 0.21 -25.95
C ALA A 164 -9.19 1.32 -25.14
N THR A 165 -8.86 2.44 -25.79
CA THR A 165 -8.37 3.62 -25.06
C THR A 165 -9.51 4.27 -24.27
N VAL A 166 -9.27 4.50 -22.99
CA VAL A 166 -10.13 5.23 -22.05
C VAL A 166 -9.37 6.46 -21.57
N THR A 167 -9.99 7.63 -21.71
CA THR A 167 -9.37 8.92 -21.33
C THR A 167 -9.92 9.42 -20.01
N PHE A 168 -9.04 9.81 -19.10
CA PHE A 168 -9.39 10.45 -17.84
C PHE A 168 -8.76 11.84 -17.73
N THR A 169 -9.42 12.74 -16.99
CA THR A 169 -8.83 14.04 -16.63
C THR A 169 -8.13 13.93 -15.27
N ILE A 170 -6.90 14.44 -15.17
CA ILE A 170 -6.16 14.52 -13.91
C ILE A 170 -6.72 15.72 -13.13
N GLY A 171 -7.58 15.46 -12.14
CA GLY A 171 -8.22 16.51 -11.35
C GLY A 171 -7.39 16.98 -10.15
N MET A 172 -6.45 16.14 -9.69
CA MET A 172 -5.54 16.47 -8.59
C MET A 172 -4.22 15.71 -8.72
N ILE A 173 -3.14 16.37 -8.30
CA ILE A 173 -1.87 15.72 -7.98
C ILE A 173 -1.74 15.71 -6.46
N ALA A 174 -1.65 14.53 -5.87
CA ALA A 174 -1.58 14.33 -4.43
C ALA A 174 -0.20 13.81 -4.02
N ALA A 175 0.22 14.10 -2.77
CA ALA A 175 1.39 13.44 -2.21
C ALA A 175 1.18 11.92 -2.21
N ASP A 176 2.20 11.13 -2.58
CA ASP A 176 2.04 9.69 -2.76
C ASP A 176 1.48 9.01 -1.50
N GLY A 177 2.00 9.35 -0.33
CA GLY A 177 1.53 8.81 0.95
C GLY A 177 0.08 9.20 1.32
N LEU A 178 -0.48 10.26 0.74
CA LEU A 178 -1.87 10.67 0.97
C LEU A 178 -2.86 9.70 0.28
N ILE A 179 -2.50 9.21 -0.91
CA ILE A 179 -3.29 8.24 -1.68
C ILE A 179 -2.78 6.79 -1.48
N GLY A 180 -1.96 6.58 -0.46
CA GLY A 180 -1.39 5.28 -0.08
C GLY A 180 -0.42 4.68 -1.09
N GLY A 181 0.27 5.50 -1.88
CA GLY A 181 1.37 5.09 -2.76
C GLY A 181 0.97 4.59 -4.15
N THR A 182 -0.32 4.59 -4.48
CA THR A 182 -0.81 4.25 -5.83
C THR A 182 -0.41 5.33 -6.84
N GLU A 183 -0.33 4.98 -8.13
CA GLU A 183 -0.03 5.98 -9.17
C GLU A 183 -1.28 6.74 -9.58
N LEU A 184 -2.43 6.05 -9.67
CA LEU A 184 -3.74 6.63 -9.97
C LEU A 184 -4.81 6.10 -9.02
N LEU A 185 -5.57 7.02 -8.44
CA LEU A 185 -6.78 6.71 -7.67
C LEU A 185 -8.02 7.03 -8.50
N LEU A 186 -8.92 6.05 -8.58
CA LEU A 186 -10.13 6.05 -9.41
C LEU A 186 -11.37 5.73 -8.56
N SER A 187 -12.53 6.16 -9.04
CA SER A 187 -13.86 5.70 -8.59
C SER A 187 -14.20 4.31 -9.16
N PRO A 188 -15.17 3.59 -8.57
CA PRO A 188 -15.65 2.32 -9.12
C PRO A 188 -16.14 2.44 -10.57
N ALA A 189 -16.82 3.54 -10.91
CA ALA A 189 -17.30 3.78 -12.28
C ALA A 189 -16.14 3.92 -13.28
N GLU A 190 -15.06 4.61 -12.89
CA GLU A 190 -13.86 4.73 -13.72
C GLU A 190 -13.11 3.40 -13.85
N GLY A 191 -13.03 2.62 -12.75
CA GLY A 191 -12.53 1.26 -12.79
C GLY A 191 -13.35 0.34 -13.69
N ASP A 192 -14.68 0.49 -13.71
CA ASP A 192 -15.58 -0.28 -14.58
C ASP A 192 -15.36 0.06 -16.07
N MET A 193 -15.03 1.31 -16.40
CA MET A 193 -14.68 1.71 -17.77
C MET A 193 -13.40 1.05 -18.28
N LEU A 194 -12.41 0.84 -17.40
CA LEU A 194 -11.21 0.08 -17.72
C LEU A 194 -11.49 -1.43 -17.87
N GLY A 195 -12.53 -1.94 -17.20
CA GLY A 195 -12.88 -3.36 -17.20
C GLY A 195 -11.81 -4.23 -16.55
N GLY A 196 -12.16 -5.46 -16.15
CA GLY A 196 -11.18 -6.42 -15.63
C GLY A 196 -10.46 -6.05 -14.33
N VAL A 197 -10.83 -4.95 -13.67
CA VAL A 197 -10.27 -4.54 -12.37
C VAL A 197 -11.02 -5.24 -11.25
N ALA A 198 -10.44 -6.31 -10.72
CA ALA A 198 -11.08 -7.17 -9.73
C ALA A 198 -10.95 -6.64 -8.30
N ILE A 199 -11.90 -6.98 -7.43
CA ILE A 199 -11.80 -6.72 -5.99
C ILE A 199 -10.63 -7.52 -5.42
N THR A 200 -9.73 -6.84 -4.74
CA THR A 200 -8.45 -7.39 -4.23
C THR A 200 -8.36 -7.30 -2.72
N SER A 201 -9.07 -6.36 -2.10
CA SER A 201 -9.13 -6.24 -0.64
C SER A 201 -10.46 -5.69 -0.14
N ILE A 202 -10.72 -5.90 1.15
CA ILE A 202 -11.69 -5.15 1.94
C ILE A 202 -10.92 -4.22 2.88
N VAL A 203 -11.23 -2.94 2.81
CA VAL A 203 -10.69 -1.92 3.71
C VAL A 203 -11.74 -1.61 4.76
N VAL A 204 -11.34 -1.60 6.03
CA VAL A 204 -12.20 -1.37 7.19
C VAL A 204 -11.66 -0.18 7.98
N TRP A 205 -12.55 0.73 8.40
CA TRP A 205 -12.19 1.91 9.19
C TRP A 205 -13.34 2.33 10.12
N GLY A 206 -13.08 3.30 10.99
CA GLY A 206 -14.11 3.89 11.85
C GLY A 206 -14.66 2.95 12.93
N PHE A 207 -14.01 1.81 13.17
CA PHE A 207 -14.32 0.94 14.30
C PHE A 207 -13.92 1.59 15.63
N PRO A 208 -14.61 1.30 16.75
CA PRO A 208 -14.37 2.00 18.01
C PRO A 208 -13.02 1.69 18.67
N THR A 209 -12.52 0.45 18.52
CA THR A 209 -11.26 0.02 19.14
C THR A 209 -10.52 -1.00 18.27
N ARG A 210 -9.17 -0.95 18.27
CA ARG A 210 -8.30 -1.93 17.59
C ARG A 210 -8.55 -3.36 18.08
N ALA A 211 -8.65 -3.55 19.39
CA ALA A 211 -8.93 -4.86 19.99
C ALA A 211 -10.29 -5.44 19.55
N GLY A 212 -11.31 -4.58 19.39
CA GLY A 212 -12.63 -5.00 18.94
C GLY A 212 -12.61 -5.50 17.49
N ILE A 213 -11.96 -4.78 16.57
CA ILE A 213 -11.85 -5.23 15.18
C ILE A 213 -10.96 -6.47 15.06
N ASP A 214 -9.87 -6.57 15.83
CA ASP A 214 -9.01 -7.76 15.83
C ASP A 214 -9.76 -9.01 16.33
N ALA A 215 -10.56 -8.87 17.40
CA ALA A 215 -11.41 -9.95 17.89
C ALA A 215 -12.48 -10.35 16.86
N ALA A 216 -13.06 -9.38 16.14
CA ALA A 216 -14.03 -9.65 15.08
C ALA A 216 -13.41 -10.40 13.89
N LEU A 217 -12.22 -9.98 13.44
CA LEU A 217 -11.47 -10.64 12.37
C LEU A 217 -11.10 -12.09 12.74
N ALA A 218 -10.59 -12.30 13.95
CA ALA A 218 -10.29 -13.62 14.47
C ALA A 218 -11.55 -14.49 14.61
N GLY A 219 -12.66 -13.91 15.13
CA GLY A 219 -13.95 -14.59 15.25
C GLY A 219 -14.58 -14.99 13.90
N GLN A 220 -14.24 -14.28 12.82
CA GLN A 220 -14.61 -14.65 11.45
C GLN A 220 -13.63 -15.64 10.80
N GLY A 221 -12.58 -16.07 11.51
CA GLY A 221 -11.58 -17.01 11.00
C GLY A 221 -10.65 -16.42 9.94
N LEU A 222 -10.42 -15.10 9.99
CA LEU A 222 -9.49 -14.41 9.08
C LEU A 222 -8.07 -14.32 9.65
N ASP A 223 -7.90 -14.52 10.97
CA ASP A 223 -6.61 -14.48 11.65
C ASP A 223 -6.51 -15.62 12.69
N PRO A 224 -5.59 -16.60 12.55
CA PRO A 224 -4.65 -16.77 11.44
C PRO A 224 -5.29 -17.49 10.25
N ARG A 225 -5.03 -17.00 9.03
CA ARG A 225 -5.42 -17.68 7.80
C ARG A 225 -4.28 -17.61 6.79
N ARG A 226 -3.95 -18.73 6.12
CA ARG A 226 -2.71 -18.84 5.30
C ARG A 226 -2.78 -18.11 3.96
N ASP A 227 -3.97 -18.02 3.38
CA ASP A 227 -4.24 -17.43 2.05
C ASP A 227 -4.83 -16.03 2.15
N THR A 228 -4.88 -15.44 3.35
CA THR A 228 -5.42 -14.10 3.61
C THR A 228 -4.44 -13.32 4.46
N ARG A 229 -4.16 -12.08 4.07
CA ARG A 229 -3.34 -11.16 4.85
C ARG A 229 -4.20 -10.06 5.42
N ILE A 230 -3.92 -9.70 6.66
CA ILE A 230 -4.48 -8.53 7.33
C ILE A 230 -3.33 -7.57 7.56
N ARG A 231 -3.42 -6.37 6.98
CA ARG A 231 -2.53 -5.25 7.26
C ARG A 231 -3.28 -4.20 8.07
N ARG A 232 -2.63 -3.69 9.09
CA ARG A 232 -3.18 -2.67 9.98
C ARG A 232 -2.31 -1.43 9.87
N SER A 233 -2.95 -0.28 9.83
CA SER A 233 -2.25 1.03 9.86
C SER A 233 -1.34 1.24 11.08
N TRP A 234 -1.51 0.43 12.14
CA TRP A 234 -0.68 0.42 13.34
C TRP A 234 0.24 -0.80 13.46
N ASP A 235 0.33 -1.64 12.44
CA ASP A 235 1.37 -2.66 12.39
C ASP A 235 2.75 -1.97 12.38
N ALA A 236 3.71 -2.60 13.05
CA ALA A 236 5.11 -2.24 12.91
C ALA A 236 5.54 -2.32 11.43
N PHE A 237 6.55 -1.55 11.05
CA PHE A 237 7.08 -1.63 9.69
C PHE A 237 7.48 -3.07 9.35
N ASP A 238 6.93 -3.58 8.26
CA ASP A 238 7.31 -4.88 7.73
C ASP A 238 8.57 -4.69 6.85
N PRO A 239 9.75 -5.23 7.26
CA PRO A 239 11.01 -5.06 6.55
C PRO A 239 10.99 -5.73 5.18
N ASP A 240 10.06 -6.64 4.94
CA ASP A 240 9.90 -7.29 3.64
C ASP A 240 8.96 -6.50 2.71
N LEU A 241 8.44 -5.34 3.11
CA LEU A 241 7.71 -4.45 2.20
C LEU A 241 8.58 -4.03 1.01
N THR A 242 8.05 -4.25 -0.18
CA THR A 242 8.68 -3.88 -1.45
C THR A 242 8.43 -2.42 -1.84
N LEU A 243 9.14 -1.95 -2.86
CA LEU A 243 8.97 -0.60 -3.39
C LEU A 243 7.67 -0.46 -4.18
N SER A 244 7.06 0.73 -4.15
CA SER A 244 5.93 1.05 -5.02
C SER A 244 6.39 1.01 -6.48
N MET A 245 5.45 0.90 -7.42
CA MET A 245 5.79 1.03 -8.84
C MET A 245 6.44 2.39 -9.16
N SER A 246 5.93 3.49 -8.59
CA SER A 246 6.49 4.83 -8.78
C SER A 246 7.91 4.98 -8.20
N GLN A 247 8.17 4.42 -7.01
CA GLN A 247 9.51 4.39 -6.40
C GLN A 247 10.48 3.53 -7.21
N THR A 248 10.01 2.38 -7.69
CA THR A 248 10.80 1.48 -8.55
C THR A 248 11.25 2.21 -9.81
N LYS A 249 10.32 2.88 -10.50
CA LYS A 249 10.61 3.71 -11.68
C LYS A 249 11.57 4.85 -11.38
N GLN A 250 11.42 5.51 -10.24
CA GLN A 250 12.28 6.63 -9.84
C GLN A 250 13.73 6.18 -9.58
N LEU A 251 13.91 5.02 -8.92
CA LEU A 251 15.23 4.53 -8.50
C LEU A 251 15.96 3.73 -9.58
N LEU A 252 15.20 3.01 -10.42
CA LEU A 252 15.73 2.03 -11.37
C LEU A 252 15.48 2.41 -12.84
N GLY A 253 14.93 3.60 -13.06
CA GLY A 253 14.47 4.06 -14.35
C GLY A 253 13.12 3.46 -14.75
N GLU A 254 12.49 4.11 -15.70
CA GLU A 254 11.25 3.64 -16.30
C GLU A 254 11.46 3.22 -17.75
N PHE A 255 10.73 2.17 -18.12
CA PHE A 255 10.57 1.74 -19.50
C PHE A 255 9.10 1.66 -19.87
N ALA A 256 8.83 1.79 -21.18
CA ALA A 256 7.61 1.27 -21.75
C ALA A 256 7.79 -0.22 -22.06
N TYR A 257 6.70 -0.97 -22.09
CA TYR A 257 6.71 -2.41 -22.34
C TYR A 257 5.68 -2.82 -23.38
N ARG A 258 5.86 -4.02 -23.94
CA ARG A 258 4.86 -4.74 -24.71
C ARG A 258 4.84 -6.20 -24.30
N VAL A 259 3.66 -6.77 -24.05
CA VAL A 259 3.54 -8.22 -23.81
C VAL A 259 3.72 -8.96 -25.13
N ARG A 260 4.56 -10.00 -25.12
CA ARG A 260 4.75 -10.87 -26.29
C ARG A 260 3.50 -11.72 -26.52
N SER A 261 3.41 -12.32 -27.71
CA SER A 261 2.28 -13.17 -28.11
C SER A 261 2.06 -14.40 -27.23
N ASN A 262 3.07 -14.83 -26.46
CA ASN A 262 2.93 -15.90 -25.46
C ASN A 262 2.16 -15.47 -24.19
N GLY A 263 1.85 -14.18 -24.04
CA GLY A 263 1.09 -13.62 -22.91
C GLY A 263 1.83 -13.59 -21.58
N ILE A 264 3.11 -13.97 -21.56
CA ILE A 264 3.93 -14.10 -20.35
C ILE A 264 5.15 -13.20 -20.44
N GLU A 265 5.95 -13.31 -21.49
CA GLU A 265 7.15 -12.49 -21.62
C GLU A 265 6.80 -11.07 -22.04
N ALA A 266 7.63 -10.11 -21.61
CA ALA A 266 7.50 -8.73 -22.04
C ALA A 266 8.77 -8.28 -22.75
N ASP A 267 8.61 -7.45 -23.77
CA ASP A 267 9.70 -6.62 -24.26
C ASP A 267 9.67 -5.29 -23.49
N VAL A 268 10.84 -4.76 -23.17
CA VAL A 268 11.00 -3.41 -22.62
C VAL A 268 11.73 -2.54 -23.63
N THR A 269 11.62 -1.21 -23.51
CA THR A 269 12.29 -0.29 -24.43
C THR A 269 13.82 -0.52 -24.45
N PRO A 270 14.45 -0.74 -25.63
CA PRO A 270 15.88 -1.04 -25.72
C PRO A 270 16.79 0.04 -25.13
N ALA A 271 16.38 1.31 -25.20
CA ALA A 271 17.12 2.43 -24.62
C ALA A 271 17.24 2.31 -23.09
N TRP A 272 16.17 1.89 -22.42
CA TRP A 272 16.21 1.64 -20.97
C TRP A 272 17.08 0.43 -20.66
N GLU A 273 16.93 -0.69 -21.38
CA GLU A 273 17.75 -1.89 -21.11
C GLU A 273 19.24 -1.58 -21.27
N ALA A 274 19.63 -0.85 -22.32
CA ALA A 274 21.02 -0.46 -22.54
C ALA A 274 21.58 0.49 -21.47
N ALA A 275 20.73 1.33 -20.87
CA ALA A 275 21.15 2.29 -19.84
C ALA A 275 21.22 1.67 -18.44
N TYR A 276 20.30 0.74 -18.11
CA TYR A 276 20.10 0.26 -16.74
C TYR A 276 20.51 -1.19 -16.50
N ILE A 277 20.67 -2.01 -17.55
CA ILE A 277 21.04 -3.42 -17.41
C ILE A 277 22.42 -3.64 -18.06
N PRO A 278 23.36 -4.34 -17.39
CA PRO A 278 24.66 -4.64 -17.98
C PRO A 278 24.50 -5.51 -19.23
N SER A 279 25.36 -5.30 -20.22
CA SER A 279 25.33 -6.04 -21.49
C SER A 279 25.74 -7.52 -21.34
N VAL A 280 26.41 -7.86 -20.24
CA VAL A 280 26.86 -9.22 -19.91
C VAL A 280 26.45 -9.61 -18.49
N ARG A 281 26.46 -10.92 -18.19
CA ARG A 281 26.23 -11.39 -16.81
C ARG A 281 27.46 -11.11 -15.96
N GLU A 282 27.29 -10.29 -14.93
CA GLU A 282 28.34 -9.94 -13.98
C GLU A 282 28.61 -11.09 -13.01
N LEU A 283 29.89 -11.30 -12.65
CA LEU A 283 30.30 -12.32 -11.69
C LEU A 283 30.27 -11.76 -10.25
N TYR A 284 29.60 -12.48 -9.36
CA TYR A 284 29.48 -12.17 -7.94
C TYR A 284 30.32 -13.14 -7.07
N PRO A 285 30.64 -12.77 -5.81
CA PRO A 285 31.55 -13.54 -4.94
C PRO A 285 31.19 -15.02 -4.73
N THR A 286 29.89 -15.35 -4.68
CA THR A 286 29.42 -16.74 -4.55
C THR A 286 29.59 -17.57 -5.83
N GLY A 287 29.95 -16.96 -6.97
CA GLY A 287 30.00 -17.60 -8.28
C GLY A 287 28.75 -17.39 -9.13
N ILE A 288 27.72 -16.70 -8.60
CA ILE A 288 26.55 -16.28 -9.37
C ILE A 288 26.99 -15.37 -10.52
N ARG A 289 26.40 -15.60 -11.69
CA ARG A 289 26.51 -14.74 -12.86
C ARG A 289 25.14 -14.18 -13.17
N ALA A 290 24.92 -12.87 -13.13
CA ALA A 290 23.60 -12.30 -13.38
C ALA A 290 23.65 -10.92 -14.04
N ARG A 291 22.64 -10.60 -14.83
CA ARG A 291 22.39 -9.24 -15.31
C ARG A 291 21.42 -8.59 -14.32
N CYS A 292 21.92 -7.79 -13.39
CA CYS A 292 21.10 -7.05 -12.42
C CYS A 292 21.17 -5.56 -12.74
N ASN A 293 20.16 -4.79 -12.34
CA ASN A 293 20.15 -3.36 -12.57
C ASN A 293 21.43 -2.71 -12.07
N ASN A 294 22.00 -1.77 -12.83
CA ASN A 294 23.25 -1.10 -12.51
C ASN A 294 23.24 -0.46 -11.11
N THR A 295 22.09 0.05 -10.66
CA THR A 295 21.89 0.60 -9.31
C THR A 295 22.03 -0.46 -8.20
N VAL A 296 21.68 -1.72 -8.49
CA VAL A 296 21.54 -2.81 -7.51
C VAL A 296 22.83 -3.61 -7.32
N GLN A 297 23.73 -3.61 -8.32
CA GLN A 297 24.88 -4.51 -8.35
C GLN A 297 25.84 -4.36 -7.16
N ALA A 298 26.04 -3.14 -6.67
CA ALA A 298 26.95 -2.87 -5.55
C ALA A 298 26.42 -3.53 -4.25
N ASP A 299 25.14 -3.34 -3.97
CA ASP A 299 24.47 -3.92 -2.80
C ASP A 299 24.41 -5.44 -2.91
N LEU A 300 24.10 -5.98 -4.09
CA LEU A 300 24.12 -7.43 -4.31
C LEU A 300 25.50 -8.03 -4.07
N ARG A 301 26.54 -7.36 -4.56
CA ARG A 301 27.93 -7.78 -4.37
C ARG A 301 28.32 -7.75 -2.90
N ALA A 302 27.93 -6.72 -2.17
CA ALA A 302 28.19 -6.62 -0.73
C ALA A 302 27.47 -7.71 0.07
N ALA A 303 26.20 -7.97 -0.25
CA ALA A 303 25.41 -9.04 0.36
C ALA A 303 26.06 -10.41 0.14
N LEU A 304 26.39 -10.73 -1.12
CA LEU A 304 26.99 -12.02 -1.47
C LEU A 304 28.43 -12.15 -0.94
N GLN A 305 29.17 -11.05 -0.81
CA GLN A 305 30.48 -11.06 -0.16
C GLN A 305 30.33 -11.39 1.33
N GLU A 306 29.39 -10.75 2.04
CA GLU A 306 29.17 -11.02 3.46
C GLU A 306 28.66 -12.46 3.70
N VAL A 307 27.88 -13.03 2.77
CA VAL A 307 27.52 -14.46 2.79
C VAL A 307 28.77 -15.34 2.71
N VAL A 308 29.72 -15.02 1.83
CA VAL A 308 30.99 -15.75 1.71
C VAL A 308 31.83 -15.59 2.99
N ASP A 309 32.00 -14.37 3.48
CA ASP A 309 32.81 -14.06 4.66
C ASP A 309 32.23 -14.70 5.93
N SER A 310 30.91 -14.90 5.98
CA SER A 310 30.22 -15.60 7.07
C SER A 310 30.28 -17.13 6.94
N GLY A 311 30.96 -17.68 5.93
CA GLY A 311 31.04 -19.13 5.69
C GLY A 311 29.74 -19.75 5.16
N LEU A 312 28.80 -18.93 4.67
CA LEU A 312 27.45 -19.34 4.25
C LEU A 312 27.34 -19.57 2.73
N ALA A 313 28.43 -19.54 1.97
CA ALA A 313 28.41 -19.71 0.51
C ALA A 313 27.67 -20.99 0.06
N GLY A 314 27.78 -22.08 0.83
CA GLY A 314 27.07 -23.34 0.56
C GLY A 314 25.54 -23.28 0.76
N SER A 315 25.02 -22.21 1.38
CA SER A 315 23.57 -21.95 1.48
C SER A 315 22.99 -21.33 0.21
N ILE A 316 23.84 -20.92 -0.75
CA ILE A 316 23.43 -20.33 -2.03
C ILE A 316 23.57 -21.37 -3.14
N ASP A 317 22.48 -21.72 -3.80
CA ASP A 317 22.51 -22.58 -4.98
C ASP A 317 22.83 -21.75 -6.24
N VAL A 318 24.12 -21.64 -6.51
CA VAL A 318 24.68 -20.93 -7.66
C VAL A 318 24.16 -21.49 -8.99
N SER A 319 23.93 -22.80 -9.08
CA SER A 319 23.44 -23.43 -10.30
C SER A 319 22.01 -22.98 -10.60
N ASN A 320 21.15 -22.95 -9.57
CA ASN A 320 19.77 -22.48 -9.68
C ASN A 320 19.74 -21.00 -10.07
N ALA A 321 20.49 -20.14 -9.36
CA ALA A 321 20.58 -18.71 -9.69
C ALA A 321 21.08 -18.48 -11.13
N ASN A 322 21.98 -19.33 -11.63
CA ASN A 322 22.53 -19.17 -12.98
C ASN A 322 21.60 -19.67 -14.10
N SER A 323 20.72 -20.64 -13.82
CA SER A 323 19.89 -21.31 -14.84
C SER A 323 18.41 -20.95 -14.81
N ALA A 324 17.83 -20.76 -13.62
CA ALA A 324 16.39 -20.59 -13.41
C ALA A 324 16.03 -19.39 -12.50
N GLY A 325 17.02 -18.80 -11.82
CA GLY A 325 16.85 -17.59 -11.03
C GLY A 325 17.59 -16.39 -11.64
N GLY A 326 18.34 -15.67 -10.80
CA GLY A 326 19.08 -14.48 -11.21
C GLY A 326 18.22 -13.21 -11.07
N CYS A 327 18.55 -12.18 -11.86
CA CYS A 327 17.98 -10.84 -11.66
C CYS A 327 17.03 -10.38 -12.76
N TYR A 328 17.49 -10.34 -14.02
CA TYR A 328 16.74 -9.71 -15.12
C TYR A 328 16.07 -10.73 -16.03
N TYR A 329 14.74 -10.74 -16.00
CA TYR A 329 13.88 -11.52 -16.90
C TYR A 329 12.53 -10.80 -17.06
N PRO A 330 12.39 -9.89 -18.06
CA PRO A 330 11.15 -9.15 -18.27
C PRO A 330 9.97 -10.05 -18.61
N ARG A 331 8.95 -10.03 -17.74
CA ARG A 331 7.74 -10.83 -17.89
C ARG A 331 6.58 -10.22 -17.11
N PHE A 332 5.38 -10.57 -17.53
CA PHE A 332 4.18 -10.46 -16.73
C PHE A 332 4.18 -11.56 -15.68
N ASN A 333 3.72 -11.21 -14.49
CA ASN A 333 3.50 -12.22 -13.47
C ASN A 333 2.25 -13.06 -13.77
N ARG A 334 1.21 -12.45 -14.36
CA ARG A 334 0.00 -13.08 -14.90
C ARG A 334 -0.80 -12.01 -15.69
N THR A 335 -1.76 -12.39 -16.51
CA THR A 335 -2.59 -11.46 -17.32
C THR A 335 -4.08 -11.75 -17.13
N THR A 336 -4.89 -10.70 -17.06
CA THR A 336 -6.36 -10.75 -17.21
C THR A 336 -6.74 -9.83 -18.35
N GLY A 337 -6.87 -10.38 -19.57
CA GLY A 337 -6.90 -9.56 -20.78
C GLY A 337 -5.57 -8.81 -20.95
N ASN A 338 -5.64 -7.51 -21.24
CA ASN A 338 -4.46 -6.64 -21.36
C ASN A 338 -4.01 -6.03 -20.02
N LEU A 339 -4.70 -6.35 -18.91
CA LEU A 339 -4.34 -5.86 -17.58
C LEU A 339 -3.49 -6.88 -16.82
N GLY A 340 -2.53 -6.39 -16.05
CA GLY A 340 -1.62 -7.24 -15.29
C GLY A 340 -0.37 -6.50 -14.85
N TYR A 341 0.44 -7.19 -14.05
CA TYR A 341 1.62 -6.61 -13.43
C TYR A 341 2.88 -7.21 -14.04
N LEU A 342 3.80 -6.31 -14.37
CA LEU A 342 5.16 -6.70 -14.68
C LEU A 342 5.83 -7.25 -13.43
N SER A 343 6.54 -8.35 -13.60
CA SER A 343 7.45 -8.88 -12.60
C SER A 343 8.51 -7.85 -12.26
N ARG A 344 8.93 -7.81 -10.99
CA ARG A 344 10.07 -7.00 -10.53
C ARG A 344 11.38 -7.43 -11.20
N HIS A 345 11.48 -8.68 -11.67
CA HIS A 345 12.56 -9.11 -12.56
C HIS A 345 12.66 -8.31 -13.87
N SER A 346 11.59 -7.63 -14.30
CA SER A 346 11.63 -6.73 -15.45
C SER A 346 12.48 -5.48 -15.20
N TRP A 347 12.71 -5.11 -13.94
CA TRP A 347 13.66 -4.05 -13.57
C TRP A 347 15.07 -4.58 -13.27
N GLY A 348 15.27 -5.90 -13.21
CA GLY A 348 16.54 -6.50 -12.81
C GLY A 348 16.90 -6.25 -11.34
N MET A 349 15.90 -5.99 -10.49
CA MET A 349 16.08 -5.62 -9.08
C MET A 349 16.14 -6.78 -8.08
N PRO A 350 15.47 -7.94 -8.32
CA PRO A 350 15.57 -9.04 -7.37
C PRO A 350 16.78 -9.92 -7.66
N LEU A 351 17.11 -10.80 -6.71
CA LEU A 351 17.86 -12.03 -6.96
C LEU A 351 17.01 -13.21 -6.58
N ASP A 352 16.78 -14.12 -7.53
CA ASP A 352 16.28 -15.47 -7.26
C ASP A 352 17.43 -16.47 -7.14
N THR A 353 17.43 -17.26 -6.07
CA THR A 353 18.38 -18.35 -5.84
C THR A 353 17.72 -19.53 -5.11
N ASN A 354 18.32 -20.72 -5.15
CA ASN A 354 17.79 -21.91 -4.46
C ASN A 354 16.36 -22.27 -4.91
N THR A 355 16.02 -21.97 -6.17
CA THR A 355 14.66 -22.05 -6.73
C THR A 355 14.02 -23.43 -6.59
N SER A 356 14.81 -24.50 -6.59
CA SER A 356 14.33 -25.88 -6.38
C SER A 356 13.88 -26.19 -4.95
N THR A 357 14.48 -25.56 -3.95
CA THR A 357 14.20 -25.80 -2.51
C THR A 357 13.33 -24.71 -1.88
N ASN A 358 13.26 -23.54 -2.55
CA ASN A 358 12.59 -22.34 -2.09
C ASN A 358 11.60 -21.80 -3.13
N ALA A 359 11.00 -22.69 -3.93
CA ALA A 359 10.03 -22.32 -4.95
C ALA A 359 8.86 -21.51 -4.37
N GLN A 360 8.30 -20.62 -5.19
CA GLN A 360 7.13 -19.82 -4.84
C GLN A 360 5.96 -20.71 -4.40
N GLY A 361 5.28 -20.32 -3.32
CA GLY A 361 4.20 -21.06 -2.68
C GLY A 361 4.65 -22.26 -1.84
N ALA A 362 5.93 -22.66 -1.91
CA ALA A 362 6.48 -23.68 -1.03
C ALA A 362 6.77 -23.10 0.37
N VAL A 363 7.01 -23.97 1.34
CA VAL A 363 7.51 -23.56 2.66
C VAL A 363 8.94 -23.07 2.49
N PRO A 364 9.27 -21.80 2.79
CA PRO A 364 10.63 -21.30 2.68
C PRO A 364 11.61 -22.07 3.56
N GLN A 365 12.79 -22.36 3.01
CA GLN A 365 13.90 -23.09 3.63
C GLN A 365 15.22 -22.31 3.56
N MET A 366 15.19 -21.08 3.08
CA MET A 366 16.36 -20.21 2.98
C MET A 366 17.02 -20.02 4.34
N ASN A 367 18.35 -20.06 4.37
CA ASN A 367 19.09 -19.87 5.61
C ASN A 367 18.80 -18.47 6.19
N CYS A 368 18.32 -18.41 7.42
CA CYS A 368 17.91 -17.15 8.03
C CYS A 368 19.04 -16.15 8.26
N GLU A 369 20.29 -16.60 8.35
CA GLU A 369 21.44 -15.69 8.38
C GLU A 369 21.67 -15.03 7.01
N VAL A 370 21.49 -15.79 5.91
CA VAL A 370 21.48 -15.22 4.55
C VAL A 370 20.38 -14.17 4.44
N VAL A 371 19.16 -14.47 4.90
CA VAL A 371 18.05 -13.50 4.89
C VAL A 371 18.41 -12.21 5.62
N ARG A 372 19.02 -12.32 6.80
CA ARG A 372 19.44 -11.14 7.59
C ARG A 372 20.55 -10.36 6.90
N ILE A 373 21.52 -11.03 6.27
CA ILE A 373 22.58 -10.38 5.48
C ILE A 373 21.95 -9.59 4.32
N PHE A 374 21.03 -10.18 3.56
CA PHE A 374 20.34 -9.48 2.47
C PHE A 374 19.57 -8.26 2.98
N ARG A 375 18.84 -8.38 4.10
CA ARG A 375 18.18 -7.24 4.74
C ARG A 375 19.14 -6.13 5.16
N LYS A 376 20.34 -6.48 5.59
CA LYS A 376 21.40 -5.51 5.91
C LYS A 376 21.95 -4.81 4.67
N HIS A 377 21.86 -5.44 3.50
CA HIS A 377 22.33 -4.90 2.23
C HIS A 377 21.18 -4.48 1.32
N ASN A 378 20.17 -3.85 1.91
CA ASN A 378 19.09 -3.17 1.19
C ASN A 378 18.10 -4.07 0.44
N TYR A 379 17.89 -5.31 0.89
CA TYR A 379 16.87 -6.21 0.32
C TYR A 379 15.70 -6.50 1.28
N ALA A 380 14.50 -6.63 0.73
CA ALA A 380 13.39 -7.36 1.31
C ALA A 380 13.49 -8.86 0.96
N TRP A 381 12.89 -9.74 1.76
CA TRP A 381 12.86 -11.18 1.48
C TRP A 381 11.44 -11.69 1.26
N GLY A 382 11.24 -12.43 0.17
CA GLY A 382 9.92 -12.91 -0.21
C GLY A 382 9.37 -14.07 0.62
N GLY A 383 10.15 -14.65 1.52
CA GLY A 383 9.66 -15.76 2.34
C GLY A 383 8.48 -15.41 3.25
N ASN A 384 8.30 -14.15 3.64
CA ASN A 384 7.16 -13.72 4.48
C ASN A 384 5.98 -13.13 3.71
N PHE A 385 6.04 -13.18 2.38
CA PHE A 385 4.94 -12.83 1.51
C PHE A 385 3.73 -13.73 1.75
N LEU A 386 2.55 -13.24 1.36
CA LEU A 386 1.31 -13.97 1.56
C LEU A 386 1.32 -15.27 0.75
N THR A 387 1.82 -15.22 -0.49
CA THR A 387 2.32 -16.43 -1.17
C THR A 387 3.83 -16.47 -0.95
N PRO A 388 4.35 -17.33 -0.05
CA PRO A 388 5.76 -17.30 0.31
C PRO A 388 6.65 -17.53 -0.91
N ASP A 389 7.66 -16.69 -1.11
CA ASP A 389 8.64 -16.79 -2.18
C ASP A 389 10.05 -16.82 -1.59
N GLY A 390 10.46 -17.99 -1.10
CA GLY A 390 11.69 -18.13 -0.31
C GLY A 390 12.98 -17.87 -1.12
N MET A 391 12.91 -17.97 -2.45
CA MET A 391 14.03 -17.77 -3.37
C MET A 391 14.28 -16.29 -3.66
N HIS A 392 13.26 -15.44 -3.47
CA HIS A 392 13.22 -14.05 -3.92
C HIS A 392 13.79 -13.08 -2.89
N PHE A 393 14.84 -12.36 -3.28
CA PHE A 393 15.36 -11.21 -2.56
C PHE A 393 15.16 -9.95 -3.39
N GLU A 394 14.31 -9.03 -2.95
CA GLU A 394 13.98 -7.82 -3.71
C GLU A 394 14.75 -6.61 -3.21
N TRP A 395 15.50 -5.94 -4.08
CA TRP A 395 16.21 -4.72 -3.69
C TRP A 395 15.22 -3.59 -3.39
N VAL A 396 15.39 -2.94 -2.25
CA VAL A 396 14.53 -1.84 -1.77
C VAL A 396 15.31 -0.57 -1.46
N GLY A 397 16.62 -0.57 -1.67
CA GLY A 397 17.48 0.63 -1.61
C GLY A 397 17.71 1.20 -0.21
N GLU A 398 17.31 0.49 0.83
CA GLU A 398 17.55 0.88 2.21
C GLU A 398 17.64 -0.32 3.16
N ARG A 399 18.41 -0.16 4.23
CA ARG A 399 18.63 -1.22 5.21
C ARG A 399 17.33 -1.62 5.89
N ARG A 400 17.04 -2.92 5.86
CA ARG A 400 15.86 -3.56 6.44
C ARG A 400 16.15 -4.30 7.75
N ASP A 401 17.41 -4.58 8.05
CA ASP A 401 17.83 -5.34 9.24
C ASP A 401 17.62 -4.62 10.58
N GLN A 402 17.30 -3.33 10.52
CA GLN A 402 17.02 -2.45 11.66
C GLN A 402 15.56 -2.49 12.14
N TYR A 403 14.66 -3.15 11.40
CA TYR A 403 13.24 -3.23 11.75
C TYR A 403 12.85 -4.61 12.28
N GLN A 404 12.07 -4.64 13.36
CA GLN A 404 11.47 -5.87 13.86
C GLN A 404 10.11 -6.14 13.20
N TYR A 405 9.92 -7.39 12.80
CA TYR A 405 8.67 -7.92 12.25
C TYR A 405 8.45 -9.40 12.61
N PRO A 406 7.23 -9.83 12.99
CA PRO A 406 6.94 -11.22 13.31
C PRO A 406 7.00 -12.12 12.06
N SER A 407 8.22 -12.44 11.62
CA SER A 407 8.47 -13.37 10.52
C SER A 407 8.09 -14.78 10.92
N ARG A 408 7.35 -15.45 10.03
CA ARG A 408 6.92 -16.84 10.21
C ARG A 408 8.07 -17.83 10.04
N TYR A 409 9.02 -17.52 9.17
CA TYR A 409 10.07 -18.47 8.75
C TYR A 409 11.46 -18.09 9.25
N CYS A 410 11.76 -16.79 9.43
CA CYS A 410 13.05 -16.32 9.91
C CYS A 410 12.88 -15.26 11.01
N PRO A 411 12.75 -15.69 12.29
CA PRO A 411 12.60 -14.78 13.42
C PRO A 411 13.73 -13.75 13.51
N ASN A 412 13.40 -12.53 13.96
CA ASN A 412 14.42 -11.50 14.19
C ASN A 412 15.33 -11.88 15.35
N LEU A 413 16.50 -11.24 15.39
CA LEU A 413 17.41 -11.34 16.52
C LEU A 413 16.97 -10.37 17.64
N PRO A 414 17.26 -10.68 18.92
CA PRO A 414 16.84 -9.87 20.06
C PRO A 414 17.39 -8.43 20.08
N THR A 415 18.46 -8.16 19.32
CA THR A 415 19.18 -6.87 19.29
C THR A 415 18.69 -5.90 18.21
N VAL A 416 17.72 -6.29 17.38
CA VAL A 416 17.10 -5.40 16.38
C VAL A 416 16.19 -4.40 17.10
N LEU A 417 16.17 -3.13 16.70
CA LEU A 417 15.36 -2.10 17.36
C LEU A 417 13.87 -2.47 17.34
N SER A 418 13.26 -2.63 18.52
CA SER A 418 11.81 -2.56 18.68
C SER A 418 11.40 -1.09 18.52
N VAL A 419 11.12 -0.62 17.31
CA VAL A 419 10.66 0.75 17.11
C VAL A 419 9.19 0.86 17.51
N THR A 420 8.91 0.94 18.80
CA THR A 420 7.63 1.45 19.32
C THR A 420 7.73 2.96 19.45
N ALA A 421 7.00 3.71 18.62
CA ALA A 421 7.06 5.18 18.62
C ALA A 421 6.58 5.79 19.94
N ALA A 422 7.34 6.77 20.44
CA ALA A 422 6.81 7.82 21.29
C ALA A 422 6.12 8.90 20.43
N PRO A 423 5.05 9.56 20.90
CA PRO A 423 4.35 10.59 20.12
C PRO A 423 5.25 11.82 19.88
N GLY A 424 5.40 12.26 18.63
CA GLY A 424 5.93 13.60 18.28
C GLY A 424 7.33 13.66 17.66
N ASP A 425 8.00 12.54 17.40
CA ASP A 425 9.28 12.52 16.67
C ASP A 425 9.02 12.55 15.14
N PRO A 426 9.62 13.45 14.33
CA PRO A 426 9.51 13.39 12.86
C PRO A 426 10.24 12.19 12.22
N THR A 427 11.03 11.43 12.99
CA THR A 427 11.49 10.07 12.66
C THR A 427 10.54 8.97 13.18
N ALA A 428 9.36 9.34 13.67
CA ALA A 428 8.33 8.45 14.22
C ALA A 428 8.16 7.21 13.34
N ALA A 429 8.17 6.06 14.03
CA ALA A 429 8.03 4.72 13.47
C ALA A 429 7.26 4.73 12.15
N ARG A 430 7.94 4.37 11.06
CA ARG A 430 7.27 4.01 9.82
C ARG A 430 6.18 2.99 10.18
N THR A 431 4.91 3.39 10.13
CA THR A 431 3.80 2.45 10.26
C THR A 431 3.37 2.03 8.87
N GLY A 432 2.64 0.90 8.76
CA GLY A 432 2.10 0.42 7.48
C GLY A 432 1.07 1.36 6.81
N ARG A 433 0.73 2.51 7.43
CA ARG A 433 -0.29 3.41 6.89
C ARG A 433 0.09 4.00 5.53
N ALA A 434 1.33 4.47 5.38
CA ALA A 434 1.76 5.14 4.15
C ALA A 434 1.79 4.20 2.94
N THR A 435 1.86 2.89 3.20
CA THR A 435 2.01 1.84 2.18
C THR A 435 0.76 0.96 2.06
N LEU A 436 -0.35 1.33 2.70
CA LEU A 436 -1.54 0.48 2.80
C LEU A 436 -2.15 0.17 1.43
N PHE A 437 -2.06 1.09 0.47
CA PHE A 437 -2.58 0.91 -0.89
C PHE A 437 -1.49 0.74 -1.94
N GLN A 438 -0.23 0.68 -1.51
CA GLN A 438 0.94 0.67 -2.38
C GLN A 438 1.06 -0.66 -3.15
N HIS A 439 0.39 -1.69 -2.62
CA HIS A 439 0.42 -3.07 -3.12
C HIS A 439 -0.99 -3.60 -3.45
N ASP A 440 -2.03 -2.76 -3.39
CA ASP A 440 -3.44 -3.18 -3.29
C ASP A 440 -4.09 -3.54 -4.64
N GLY A 441 -3.43 -4.38 -5.42
CA GLY A 441 -4.10 -4.97 -6.57
C GLY A 441 -3.54 -6.27 -7.11
N TRP A 442 -2.22 -6.46 -7.10
CA TRP A 442 -1.57 -7.69 -7.50
C TRP A 442 -0.05 -7.44 -7.51
N ASP A 443 0.65 -7.84 -6.46
CA ASP A 443 2.04 -8.23 -6.64
C ASP A 443 2.04 -9.73 -6.35
N PRO A 444 1.91 -10.62 -7.35
CA PRO A 444 1.91 -12.07 -7.13
C PRO A 444 3.33 -12.60 -6.87
N GLY A 445 4.30 -11.69 -6.77
CA GLY A 445 5.57 -11.93 -6.09
C GLY A 445 5.55 -11.49 -4.63
N GLU A 446 4.44 -10.98 -4.08
CA GLU A 446 4.04 -10.89 -2.64
C GLU A 446 2.83 -11.81 -2.32
#